data_AF-A0AAV7KKH1-F1
#
_entry.id   AF-A0AAV7KKH1-F1
#
_cell.length_a   1.000
_cell.length_b   1.000
_cell.length_c   1.000
_cell.angle_alpha   90.00
_cell.angle_beta   90.00
_cell.angle_gamma   90.00
#
_symmetry.space_group_name_H-M   'P 1'
#
loop_
_entity.id
_entity.type
_entity.pdbx_description
1 polymer ?
#
loop_
_entity_poly.entity_id
_entity_poly.type
_entity_poly.pdbx_seq_one_letter_code
_entity_poly.pdbx_strand_id
1 'polypeptide(L)'
;MSKVTGVGSQNFFQKNKNAKRVRVGKELLSRYKAEEDFLDRIVTGDETWFYYYEPESKTQSKQWKRREEPVPIKELRQAIKHERRSKLTRGVLLQHDNARPHVSSKIMDAIDDLGFECLPHLPYSLDLAPSDYWLFGEMKRPLQGKRFEDFKLLEYEIQQWEKGTPK
;
A
#
# COMPACT_ATOMS: atom_id res chain seq x y z
N MET A 1 9.78 -0.43 47.19
CA MET A 1 9.63 -0.74 45.74
C MET A 1 8.21 -0.38 45.33
N SER A 2 8.04 0.69 44.55
CA SER A 2 6.72 1.19 44.16
C SER A 2 6.34 0.65 42.79
N LYS A 3 5.18 0.00 42.71
CA LYS A 3 4.63 -0.60 41.48
C LYS A 3 3.98 0.51 40.64
N VAL A 4 4.60 0.90 39.53
CA VAL A 4 4.00 1.84 38.56
C VAL A 4 3.11 1.02 37.61
N THR A 5 1.80 1.22 37.70
CA THR A 5 0.80 0.58 36.84
C THR A 5 0.80 1.24 35.44
N GLY A 6 0.94 0.41 34.41
CA GLY A 6 1.21 0.80 33.01
C GLY A 6 0.04 1.41 32.22
N VAL A 7 -0.67 2.39 32.78
CA VAL A 7 -1.73 3.13 32.05
C VAL A 7 -1.16 4.36 31.32
N GLY A 8 -0.03 4.91 31.77
CA GLY A 8 0.60 6.09 31.15
C GLY A 8 1.29 5.83 29.81
N SER A 9 1.72 4.59 29.56
CA SER A 9 2.52 4.23 28.37
C SER A 9 1.68 4.24 27.09
N GLN A 10 0.51 3.60 27.09
CA GLN A 10 -0.36 3.54 25.90
C GLN A 10 -0.84 4.92 25.44
N ASN A 11 -1.20 5.80 26.38
CA ASN A 11 -1.61 7.17 26.08
C ASN A 11 -0.47 8.03 25.51
N PHE A 12 0.77 7.81 25.96
CA PHE A 12 1.94 8.50 25.41
C PHE A 12 2.29 8.04 23.99
N PHE A 13 2.29 6.72 23.75
CA PHE A 13 2.54 6.17 22.42
C PHE A 13 1.46 6.58 21.41
N GLN A 14 0.18 6.60 21.81
CA GLN A 14 -0.91 7.04 20.94
C GLN A 14 -0.86 8.56 20.66
N LYS A 15 -0.57 9.38 21.68
CA LYS A 15 -0.36 10.84 21.50
C LYS A 15 0.81 11.13 20.55
N ASN A 16 1.91 10.40 20.68
CA ASN A 16 3.08 10.55 19.80
C ASN A 16 2.77 10.12 18.35
N LYS A 17 2.04 9.00 18.16
CA LYS A 17 1.55 8.59 16.84
C LYS A 17 0.66 9.67 16.20
N ASN A 18 -0.32 10.20 16.94
CA ASN A 18 -1.23 11.23 16.42
C ASN A 18 -0.50 12.53 16.08
N ALA A 19 0.48 12.95 16.88
CA ALA A 19 1.30 14.13 16.59
C ALA A 19 2.13 13.95 15.30
N LYS A 20 2.73 12.77 15.10
CA LYS A 20 3.42 12.43 13.85
C LYS A 20 2.46 12.48 12.65
N ARG A 21 1.23 11.95 12.81
CA ARG A 21 0.19 11.98 11.77
C ARG A 21 -0.13 13.41 11.34
N VAL A 22 -0.37 14.30 12.29
CA VAL A 22 -0.65 15.72 12.00
C VAL A 22 0.55 16.38 11.31
N ARG A 23 1.78 16.07 11.73
CA ARG A 23 2.99 16.65 11.12
C ARG A 23 3.13 16.25 9.65
N VAL A 24 3.09 14.94 9.36
CA VAL A 24 3.23 14.41 8.00
C VAL A 24 2.07 14.88 7.12
N GLY A 25 0.84 14.90 7.65
CA GLY A 25 -0.31 15.42 6.92
C GLY A 25 -0.14 16.89 6.51
N LYS A 26 0.39 17.74 7.40
CA LYS A 26 0.69 19.15 7.09
C LYS A 26 1.79 19.31 6.04
N GLU A 27 2.80 18.45 6.08
CA GLU A 27 3.90 18.45 5.10
C GLU A 27 3.39 18.08 3.71
N LEU A 28 2.65 16.97 3.59
CA LEU A 28 2.04 16.55 2.32
C LEU A 28 1.04 17.59 1.80
N LEU A 29 0.25 18.21 2.68
CA LEU A 29 -0.68 19.28 2.29
C LEU A 29 0.06 20.52 1.77
N SER A 30 1.22 20.85 2.35
CA SER A 30 2.04 21.97 1.88
C SER A 30 2.61 21.68 0.49
N ARG A 31 3.10 20.45 0.25
CA ARG A 31 3.57 20.01 -1.07
C ARG A 31 2.47 20.04 -2.11
N TYR A 32 1.30 19.48 -1.79
CA TYR A 32 0.13 19.53 -2.68
C TYR A 32 -0.24 20.96 -3.10
N LYS A 33 -0.11 21.94 -2.20
CA LYS A 33 -0.40 23.35 -2.52
C LYS A 33 0.70 24.04 -3.33
N ALA A 34 1.94 23.57 -3.22
CA ALA A 34 3.10 24.18 -3.86
C ALA A 34 3.42 23.56 -5.23
N GLU A 35 3.12 22.28 -5.41
CA GLU A 35 3.46 21.49 -6.59
C GLU A 35 2.17 21.16 -7.37
N GLU A 36 1.97 21.74 -8.56
CA GLU A 36 0.75 21.56 -9.36
C GLU A 36 0.52 20.09 -9.79
N ASP A 37 1.60 19.36 -10.05
CA ASP A 37 1.58 17.97 -10.52
C ASP A 37 1.87 16.94 -9.39
N PHE A 38 1.70 17.35 -8.12
CA PHE A 38 2.01 16.51 -6.96
C PHE A 38 1.26 15.17 -7.00
N LEU A 39 -0.09 15.22 -7.09
CA LEU A 39 -0.93 14.02 -7.11
C LEU A 39 -0.68 13.17 -8.37
N ASP A 40 -0.39 13.84 -9.48
CA ASP A 40 -0.10 13.23 -10.77
C ASP A 40 1.17 12.37 -10.77
N ARG A 41 2.10 12.63 -9.85
CA ARG A 41 3.34 11.86 -9.69
C ARG A 41 3.22 10.70 -8.71
N ILE A 42 2.15 10.66 -7.90
CA ILE A 42 1.98 9.62 -6.89
C ILE A 42 1.73 8.26 -7.56
N VAL A 43 2.46 7.25 -7.08
CA VAL A 43 2.22 5.84 -7.30
C VAL A 43 2.04 5.21 -5.93
N THR A 44 0.90 4.57 -5.71
CA THR A 44 0.56 3.90 -4.46
C THR A 44 0.31 2.43 -4.72
N GLY A 45 0.68 1.58 -3.77
CA GLY A 45 0.49 0.15 -3.86
C GLY A 45 0.54 -0.46 -2.48
N ASP A 46 -0.38 -1.38 -2.21
CA ASP A 46 -0.44 -2.14 -0.96
C ASP A 46 -0.94 -3.56 -1.26
N GLU A 47 -0.79 -4.47 -0.31
CA GLU A 47 -1.18 -5.86 -0.41
C GLU A 47 -2.51 -6.11 0.32
N THR A 48 -3.49 -6.67 -0.39
CA THR A 48 -4.75 -7.09 0.23
C THR A 48 -5.03 -8.56 -0.02
N TRP A 49 -5.66 -9.21 0.96
CA TRP A 49 -6.03 -10.62 0.86
C TRP A 49 -7.44 -10.77 0.29
N PHE A 50 -7.57 -11.67 -0.69
CA PHE A 50 -8.83 -12.20 -1.20
C PHE A 50 -8.96 -13.68 -0.83
N TYR A 51 -10.17 -14.09 -0.46
CA TYR A 51 -10.47 -15.48 -0.14
C TYR A 51 -11.35 -16.04 -1.25
N TYR A 52 -10.98 -17.19 -1.80
CA TYR A 52 -11.83 -17.90 -2.77
C TYR A 52 -12.92 -18.73 -2.06
N TYR A 53 -12.73 -19.08 -0.78
CA TYR A 53 -13.69 -19.80 0.08
C TYR A 53 -13.97 -19.03 1.39
N GLU A 54 -15.19 -19.14 1.94
CA GLU A 54 -15.61 -18.52 3.20
C GLU A 54 -14.92 -19.21 4.39
N PRO A 55 -13.99 -18.56 5.11
CA PRO A 55 -13.13 -19.28 6.04
C PRO A 55 -13.84 -19.49 7.37
N GLU A 56 -14.58 -20.60 7.52
CA GLU A 56 -14.98 -21.07 8.86
C GLU A 56 -13.76 -21.45 9.72
N SER A 57 -12.57 -21.60 9.14
CA SER A 57 -11.33 -21.62 9.93
C SER A 57 -10.16 -21.00 9.17
N LYS A 58 -9.39 -20.17 9.89
CA LYS A 58 -8.22 -19.43 9.42
C LYS A 58 -7.02 -20.35 9.08
N THR A 59 -7.19 -21.29 8.16
CA THR A 59 -6.18 -22.36 8.00
C THR A 59 -5.78 -22.70 6.56
N GLN A 60 -6.22 -21.96 5.53
CA GLN A 60 -5.76 -22.19 4.16
C GLN A 60 -5.90 -20.94 3.28
N SER A 61 -4.90 -20.04 3.32
CA SER A 61 -4.60 -19.05 2.27
C SER A 61 -3.43 -18.16 2.77
N LYS A 62 -2.23 -18.73 2.77
CA LYS A 62 -0.97 -18.00 2.99
C LYS A 62 0.05 -18.49 1.98
N GLN A 63 -0.06 -18.03 0.73
CA GLN A 63 1.00 -18.24 -0.23
C GLN A 63 1.91 -17.02 -0.18
N TRP A 64 3.15 -17.22 0.24
CA TRP A 64 4.20 -16.19 0.22
C TRP A 64 5.00 -16.34 -1.08
N LYS A 65 5.42 -15.21 -1.68
CA LYS A 65 6.25 -15.18 -2.90
C LYS A 65 7.47 -16.10 -2.80
N ARG A 66 7.85 -16.76 -3.90
CA ARG A 66 9.05 -17.62 -3.95
C ARG A 66 10.33 -16.77 -4.02
N ARG A 67 11.43 -17.32 -3.51
CA ARG A 67 12.76 -16.66 -3.36
C ARG A 67 13.37 -16.12 -4.66
N GLU A 68 12.90 -16.59 -5.82
CA GLU A 68 13.43 -16.27 -7.15
C GLU A 68 12.56 -15.26 -7.92
N GLU A 69 11.42 -14.85 -7.36
CA GLU A 69 10.57 -13.86 -8.00
C GLU A 69 11.24 -12.47 -7.96
N PRO A 70 11.07 -11.66 -9.02
CA PRO A 70 11.69 -10.35 -9.08
C PRO A 70 11.27 -9.48 -7.89
N VAL A 71 12.19 -8.64 -7.45
CA VAL A 71 11.91 -7.67 -6.39
C VAL A 71 10.75 -6.78 -6.88
N PRO A 72 9.63 -6.66 -6.13
CA PRO A 72 8.42 -5.97 -6.58
C PRO A 72 8.65 -4.56 -7.14
N ILE A 73 9.70 -3.88 -6.66
CA ILE A 73 10.07 -2.53 -7.09
C ILE A 73 10.58 -2.45 -8.55
N LYS A 74 11.27 -3.50 -9.04
CA LYS A 74 11.76 -3.55 -10.42
C LYS A 74 10.63 -3.81 -11.40
N GLU A 75 9.70 -4.69 -11.02
CA GLU A 75 8.45 -4.92 -11.76
C GLU A 75 7.61 -3.65 -11.77
N LEU A 76 7.52 -2.94 -10.65
CA LEU A 76 6.79 -1.68 -10.56
C LEU A 76 7.32 -0.64 -11.55
N ARG A 77 8.64 -0.46 -11.68
CA ARG A 77 9.20 0.45 -12.69
C ARG A 77 8.85 0.02 -14.11
N GLN A 78 8.90 -1.27 -14.41
CA GLN A 78 8.52 -1.77 -15.73
C GLN A 78 7.02 -1.53 -16.00
N ALA A 79 6.16 -1.81 -15.02
CA ALA A 79 4.73 -1.54 -15.11
C ALA A 79 4.45 -0.05 -15.35
N ILE A 80 5.07 0.85 -14.59
CA ILE A 80 4.94 2.30 -14.80
C ILE A 80 5.44 2.69 -16.20
N LYS A 81 6.55 2.10 -16.67
CA LYS A 81 7.08 2.38 -18.02
C LYS A 81 6.08 2.02 -19.12
N HIS A 82 5.39 0.90 -18.99
CA HIS A 82 4.42 0.41 -19.98
C HIS A 82 3.08 1.14 -19.89
N GLU A 83 2.57 1.38 -18.69
CA GLU A 83 1.22 1.91 -18.49
C GLU A 83 1.18 3.44 -18.35
N ARG A 84 2.23 4.04 -17.79
CA ARG A 84 2.22 5.44 -17.32
C ARG A 84 3.57 6.12 -17.51
N ARG A 85 4.15 6.00 -18.72
CA ARG A 85 5.50 6.50 -19.05
C ARG A 85 5.74 7.96 -18.67
N SER A 86 4.72 8.81 -18.76
CA SER A 86 4.78 10.22 -18.37
C SER A 86 5.09 10.45 -16.88
N LYS A 87 4.77 9.49 -15.99
CA LYS A 87 5.12 9.59 -14.56
C LYS A 87 6.62 9.46 -14.34
N LEU A 88 7.32 8.60 -15.11
CA LEU A 88 8.77 8.46 -15.00
C LEU A 88 9.52 9.75 -15.34
N THR A 89 9.02 10.52 -16.31
CA THR A 89 9.66 11.78 -16.73
C THR A 89 9.45 12.92 -15.72
N ARG A 90 8.37 12.88 -14.93
CA ARG A 90 8.06 13.91 -13.92
C ARG A 90 8.65 13.59 -12.55
N GLY A 91 9.20 12.39 -12.37
CA GLY A 91 9.61 11.85 -11.07
C GLY A 91 8.44 11.14 -10.38
N VAL A 92 8.72 9.95 -9.83
CA VAL A 92 7.71 9.12 -9.17
C VAL A 92 7.76 9.37 -7.67
N LEU A 93 6.60 9.70 -7.09
CA LEU A 93 6.40 9.77 -5.65
C LEU A 93 5.76 8.46 -5.19
N LEU A 94 6.54 7.58 -4.57
CA LEU A 94 6.08 6.27 -4.13
C LEU A 94 5.45 6.36 -2.74
N GLN A 95 4.22 5.88 -2.61
CA GLN A 95 3.52 5.71 -1.34
C GLN A 95 3.32 4.22 -1.07
N HIS A 96 3.95 3.70 0.00
CA HIS A 96 3.76 2.34 0.49
C HIS A 96 3.72 2.32 2.02
N ASP A 97 3.25 1.22 2.60
CA ASP A 97 3.20 1.07 4.06
C ASP A 97 4.60 0.82 4.67
N ASN A 98 4.68 0.78 6.01
CA ASN A 98 5.94 0.53 6.71
C ASN A 98 6.20 -0.97 6.98
N ALA A 99 5.57 -1.90 6.25
CA ALA A 99 5.83 -3.32 6.46
C ALA A 99 7.30 -3.64 6.21
N ARG A 100 7.82 -4.61 6.97
CA ARG A 100 9.25 -4.96 7.00
C ARG A 100 9.87 -5.19 5.61
N PRO A 101 9.19 -5.82 4.64
CA PRO A 101 9.73 -5.96 3.29
C PRO A 101 9.98 -4.60 2.64
N HIS A 102 9.05 -3.65 2.76
CA HIS A 102 9.10 -2.35 2.09
C HIS A 102 10.09 -1.36 2.70
N VAL A 103 10.47 -1.53 3.97
CA VAL A 103 11.46 -0.67 4.66
C VAL A 103 12.83 -1.33 4.81
N SER A 104 13.07 -2.46 4.14
CA SER A 104 14.38 -3.11 4.18
C SER A 104 15.43 -2.28 3.42
N SER A 105 16.68 -2.26 3.89
CA SER A 105 17.77 -1.50 3.24
C SER A 105 17.84 -1.78 1.73
N LYS A 106 17.79 -3.07 1.35
CA LYS A 106 17.82 -3.48 -0.05
C LYS A 106 16.70 -2.87 -0.90
N ILE A 107 15.52 -2.68 -0.33
CA ILE A 107 14.40 -2.05 -1.01
C ILE A 107 14.59 -0.54 -1.08
N MET A 108 15.04 0.10 0.00
CA MET A 108 15.32 1.54 0.01
C MET A 108 16.44 1.90 -0.99
N ASP A 109 17.51 1.10 -1.04
CA ASP A 109 18.60 1.25 -2.01
C ASP A 109 18.07 1.08 -3.44
N ALA A 110 17.22 0.08 -3.67
CA ALA A 110 16.62 -0.14 -4.98
C ALA A 110 15.63 0.97 -5.39
N ILE A 111 14.94 1.61 -4.44
CA ILE A 111 14.05 2.75 -4.69
C ILE A 111 14.89 3.96 -5.14
N ASP A 112 15.99 4.22 -4.44
CA ASP A 112 16.93 5.29 -4.76
C ASP A 112 17.61 5.07 -6.13
N ASP A 113 18.07 3.84 -6.40
CA ASP A 113 18.64 3.44 -7.70
C ASP A 113 17.67 3.66 -8.87
N LEU A 114 16.37 3.57 -8.61
CA LEU A 114 15.33 3.80 -9.61
C LEU A 114 14.92 5.28 -9.71
N GLY A 115 15.43 6.15 -8.83
CA GLY A 115 15.10 7.58 -8.78
C GLY A 115 13.67 7.84 -8.30
N PHE A 116 13.13 6.95 -7.47
CA PHE A 116 11.82 7.12 -6.87
C PHE A 116 11.96 7.83 -5.52
N GLU A 117 11.07 8.78 -5.25
CA GLU A 117 11.02 9.44 -3.95
C GLU A 117 9.97 8.74 -3.08
N CYS A 118 10.34 8.22 -1.91
CA CYS A 118 9.36 7.69 -0.96
C CYS A 118 8.68 8.81 -0.18
N LEU A 119 7.36 8.89 -0.28
CA LEU A 119 6.57 9.77 0.57
C LEU A 119 6.62 9.27 2.02
N PRO A 120 6.72 10.17 3.01
CA PRO A 120 6.67 9.79 4.41
C PRO A 120 5.30 9.13 4.72
N HIS A 121 5.31 7.83 5.05
CA HIS A 121 4.10 7.12 5.46
C HIS A 121 4.06 6.89 6.98
N LEU A 122 2.86 7.01 7.54
CA LEU A 122 2.62 6.94 8.97
C LEU A 122 2.33 5.49 9.38
N PRO A 123 2.97 4.95 10.44
CA PRO A 123 2.58 3.65 10.96
C PRO A 123 1.08 3.61 11.30
N TYR A 124 0.36 2.62 10.77
CA TYR A 124 -1.08 2.39 11.02
C TYR A 124 -2.01 3.51 10.52
N SER A 125 -1.79 3.99 9.29
CA SER A 125 -2.60 5.08 8.69
C SER A 125 -3.25 4.67 7.38
N LEU A 126 -4.03 3.59 7.45
CA LEU A 126 -4.84 3.04 6.35
C LEU A 126 -5.81 4.09 5.77
N ASP A 127 -6.22 5.08 6.56
CA ASP A 127 -7.10 6.17 6.15
C ASP A 127 -6.42 7.20 5.21
N LEU A 128 -5.11 7.10 5.01
CA LEU A 128 -4.34 8.00 4.14
C LEU A 128 -3.80 7.32 2.88
N ALA A 129 -4.02 6.01 2.73
CA ALA A 129 -3.62 5.24 1.57
C ALA A 129 -4.84 5.09 0.62
N PRO A 130 -4.76 5.56 -0.63
CA PRO A 130 -5.85 5.39 -1.58
C PRO A 130 -6.17 3.92 -1.89
N SER A 131 -5.18 3.03 -1.74
CA SER A 131 -5.33 1.58 -1.84
C SER A 131 -6.35 1.05 -0.81
N ASP A 132 -6.19 1.41 0.46
CA ASP A 132 -7.05 0.94 1.55
C ASP A 132 -8.39 1.66 1.62
N TYR A 133 -8.38 2.99 1.49
CA TYR A 133 -9.59 3.80 1.64
C TYR A 133 -10.59 3.57 0.50
N TRP A 134 -10.10 3.34 -0.72
CA TRP A 134 -10.96 3.29 -1.91
C TRP A 134 -10.76 2.01 -2.71
N LEU A 135 -9.56 1.73 -3.22
CA LEU A 135 -9.32 0.68 -4.22
C LEU A 135 -9.80 -0.70 -3.76
N PHE A 136 -9.37 -1.14 -2.57
CA PHE A 136 -9.71 -2.47 -2.08
C PHE A 136 -11.19 -2.59 -1.71
N GLY A 137 -11.81 -1.50 -1.25
CA GLY A 137 -13.25 -1.45 -1.05
C GLY A 137 -13.98 -1.68 -2.37
N GLU A 138 -13.64 -0.89 -3.39
CA GLU A 138 -14.24 -0.98 -4.72
C GLU A 138 -14.07 -2.36 -5.35
N MET A 139 -12.87 -2.94 -5.24
CA MET A 139 -12.51 -4.25 -5.78
C MET A 139 -13.19 -5.41 -5.04
N LYS A 140 -13.40 -5.30 -3.72
CA LYS A 140 -14.04 -6.36 -2.91
C LYS A 140 -15.56 -6.39 -3.03
N ARG A 141 -16.22 -5.25 -3.29
CA ARG A 141 -17.68 -5.17 -3.47
C ARG A 141 -18.25 -6.21 -4.44
N PRO A 142 -17.77 -6.36 -5.69
CA PRO A 142 -18.31 -7.35 -6.63
C PRO A 142 -17.96 -8.80 -6.28
N LEU A 143 -17.00 -9.02 -5.38
CA LEU A 143 -16.56 -10.34 -4.92
C LEU A 143 -17.28 -10.76 -3.63
N GLN A 144 -17.94 -9.83 -2.95
CA GLN A 144 -18.60 -10.06 -1.68
C GLN A 144 -19.77 -11.04 -1.85
N GLY A 145 -19.78 -12.11 -1.04
CA GLY A 145 -20.80 -13.15 -1.08
C GLY A 145 -20.66 -14.16 -2.23
N LYS A 146 -19.66 -13.99 -3.11
CA LYS A 146 -19.31 -15.01 -4.12
C LYS A 146 -18.45 -16.09 -3.48
N ARG A 147 -18.75 -17.34 -3.79
CA ARG A 147 -17.89 -18.49 -3.49
C ARG A 147 -17.22 -18.92 -4.79
N PHE A 148 -15.92 -19.06 -4.74
CA PHE A 148 -15.12 -19.52 -5.86
C PHE A 148 -14.65 -20.94 -5.58
N GLU A 149 -14.76 -21.81 -6.57
CA GLU A 149 -14.31 -23.21 -6.42
C GLU A 149 -12.79 -23.35 -6.57
N ASP A 150 -12.17 -22.42 -7.31
CA ASP A 150 -10.74 -22.40 -7.59
C ASP A 150 -10.21 -20.95 -7.65
N PHE A 151 -8.92 -20.80 -7.35
CA PHE A 151 -8.17 -19.56 -7.42
C PHE A 151 -8.24 -18.91 -8.82
N LYS A 152 -8.27 -19.72 -9.89
CA LYS A 152 -8.34 -19.20 -11.27
C LYS A 152 -9.61 -18.40 -11.55
N LEU A 153 -10.73 -18.78 -10.93
CA LEU A 153 -12.00 -18.06 -11.08
C LEU A 153 -11.95 -16.72 -10.36
N LEU A 154 -11.36 -16.69 -9.17
CA LEU A 154 -11.12 -15.46 -8.43
C LEU A 154 -10.20 -14.51 -9.22
N GLU A 155 -9.10 -15.03 -9.76
CA GLU A 155 -8.17 -14.25 -10.59
C GLU A 155 -8.85 -13.68 -11.83
N TYR A 156 -9.67 -14.49 -12.52
CA TYR A 156 -10.42 -14.04 -13.69
C TYR A 156 -11.35 -12.87 -13.36
N GLU A 157 -12.13 -12.96 -12.28
CA GLU A 157 -13.05 -11.90 -11.87
C GLU A 157 -12.32 -10.60 -11.50
N ILE A 158 -11.18 -10.69 -10.82
CA ILE A 158 -10.34 -9.53 -10.51
C ILE A 158 -9.84 -8.89 -11.82
N GLN A 159 -9.36 -9.69 -12.77
CA GLN A 159 -8.91 -9.18 -14.08
C GLN A 159 -10.04 -8.53 -14.88
N GLN A 160 -11.27 -9.06 -14.81
CA GLN A 160 -12.41 -8.42 -15.47
C GLN A 160 -12.77 -7.09 -14.81
N TRP A 161 -12.72 -7.02 -13.48
CA TRP A 161 -12.94 -5.77 -12.74
C TRP A 161 -11.88 -4.71 -13.10
N GLU A 162 -10.61 -5.09 -13.19
CA GLU A 162 -9.53 -4.18 -13.61
C GLU A 162 -9.74 -3.64 -15.03
N LYS A 163 -10.16 -4.51 -15.98
CA LYS A 163 -10.46 -4.10 -17.36
C LYS A 163 -11.67 -3.19 -17.46
N GLY A 164 -12.66 -3.36 -16.59
CA GLY A 164 -13.88 -2.55 -16.56
C GLY A 164 -13.72 -1.22 -15.83
N THR A 165 -12.64 -1.02 -15.08
CA THR A 165 -12.42 0.20 -14.30
C THR A 165 -11.82 1.29 -15.20
N PRO A 166 -12.42 2.50 -15.27
CA PRO A 166 -11.84 3.62 -16.01
C PRO A 166 -10.44 3.97 -15.48
N LYS A 167 -9.47 4.16 -16.39
CA LYS A 167 -8.05 4.46 -16.06
C LYS A 167 -7.73 5.95 -16.00
#